data_AF-A0A565CV11-F1
#
_entry.id   AF-A0A565CV11-F1
#
_cell.length_a   1.000
_cell.length_b   1.000
_cell.length_c   1.000
_cell.angle_alpha   90.00
_cell.angle_beta   90.00
_cell.angle_gamma   90.00
#
_symmetry.space_group_name_H-M   'P 1'
#
loop_
_entity.id
_entity.type
_entity.pdbx_description
1 polymer ?
#
loop_
_entity_poly.entity_id
_entity_poly.type
_entity_poly.pdbx_seq_one_letter_code
_entity_poly.pdbx_strand_id
1 'polypeptide(L)'
;MIDYMWDHVVISDELYKKGNQECDFKHEYVSKECNATLDKYFDVYKIIDMYSLYSPNCVPTPKNSSISHSIARNHHLPAFRGKFCPRLTSQNEGWRRMAAGYDSCASEYTEKY
;
A
#
# COMPACT_ATOMS: atom_id res chain seq x y z
N MET A 1 -4.77 -1.69 -15.17
CA MET A 1 -4.02 -2.10 -13.96
C MET A 1 -2.57 -2.44 -14.29
N ILE A 2 -2.33 -3.24 -15.34
CA ILE A 2 -0.99 -3.47 -15.88
C ILE A 2 -0.25 -2.16 -16.21
N ASP A 3 -0.91 -1.21 -16.90
CA ASP A 3 -0.28 0.09 -17.24
C ASP A 3 0.16 0.87 -15.99
N TYR A 4 -0.70 0.94 -14.96
CA TYR A 4 -0.38 1.59 -13.69
C TYR A 4 0.88 1.01 -13.06
N MET A 5 1.01 -0.33 -13.01
CA MET A 5 2.19 -0.95 -12.42
C MET A 5 3.45 -0.73 -13.26
N TRP A 6 3.34 -0.64 -14.58
CA TRP A 6 4.47 -0.34 -15.45
C TRP A 6 4.91 1.13 -15.32
N ASP A 7 3.96 2.07 -15.32
CA ASP A 7 4.22 3.51 -15.15
C ASP A 7 4.86 3.83 -13.78
N HIS A 8 4.57 3.02 -12.76
CA HIS A 8 5.17 3.13 -11.43
C HIS A 8 6.44 2.27 -11.27
N VAL A 9 6.94 1.68 -12.36
CA VAL A 9 8.19 0.90 -12.41
C VAL A 9 8.18 -0.30 -11.45
N VAL A 10 7.00 -0.89 -11.26
CA VAL A 10 6.80 -2.06 -10.39
C VAL A 10 7.07 -3.36 -11.15
N ILE A 11 6.69 -3.41 -12.43
CA ILE A 11 6.87 -4.58 -13.30
C ILE A 11 7.88 -4.29 -14.41
N SER A 12 8.51 -5.35 -14.95
CA SER A 12 9.46 -5.22 -16.06
C SER A 12 8.78 -4.96 -17.41
N ASP A 13 9.53 -4.35 -18.34
CA ASP A 13 9.09 -4.14 -19.72
C ASP A 13 8.70 -5.45 -20.42
N GLU A 14 9.41 -6.54 -20.13
CA GLU A 14 9.10 -7.86 -20.68
C GLU A 14 7.72 -8.35 -20.21
N LEU A 15 7.44 -8.20 -18.91
CA LEU A 15 6.17 -8.62 -18.33
C LEU A 15 5.02 -7.73 -18.82
N TYR A 16 5.25 -6.42 -18.92
CA TYR A 16 4.29 -5.47 -19.50
C TYR A 16 3.93 -5.84 -20.95
N LYS A 17 4.96 -6.09 -21.77
CA LYS A 17 4.78 -6.49 -23.18
C LYS A 17 4.02 -7.80 -23.30
N LYS A 18 4.38 -8.83 -22.51
CA LYS A 18 3.65 -10.11 -22.49
C LYS A 18 2.21 -9.94 -22.06
N GLY A 19 1.96 -9.14 -21.02
CA GLY A 19 0.62 -8.80 -20.55
C GLY A 19 -0.24 -8.22 -21.67
N ASN A 20 0.28 -7.24 -22.40
CA ASN A 20 -0.45 -6.60 -23.50
C ASN A 20 -0.60 -7.49 -24.76
N GLN A 21 0.23 -8.52 -24.91
CA GLN A 21 0.15 -9.46 -26.03
C GLN A 21 -0.76 -10.65 -25.77
N GLU A 22 -0.73 -11.19 -24.56
CA GLU A 22 -1.40 -12.43 -24.18
C GLU A 22 -2.77 -12.19 -23.54
N CYS A 23 -2.99 -11.00 -22.95
CA CYS A 23 -4.24 -10.64 -22.28
C CYS A 23 -5.02 -9.57 -23.05
N ASP A 24 -6.31 -9.85 -23.30
CA ASP A 24 -7.27 -8.83 -23.72
C ASP A 24 -8.15 -8.41 -22.54
N PHE A 25 -7.81 -7.27 -21.93
CA PHE A 25 -8.51 -6.72 -20.76
C PHE A 25 -9.91 -6.19 -21.05
N LYS A 26 -10.37 -6.20 -22.30
CA LYS A 26 -11.75 -5.85 -22.66
C LYS A 26 -12.70 -7.03 -22.58
N HIS A 27 -12.17 -8.25 -22.58
CA HIS A 27 -12.94 -9.48 -22.52
C HIS A 27 -12.89 -10.09 -21.11
N GLU A 28 -14.00 -10.69 -20.70
CA GLU A 28 -14.11 -11.36 -19.39
C GLU A 28 -13.40 -12.72 -19.36
N TYR A 29 -13.24 -13.35 -20.53
CA TYR A 29 -12.58 -14.64 -20.66
C TYR A 29 -11.05 -14.49 -20.70
N VAL A 30 -10.37 -15.18 -19.79
CA VAL A 30 -8.91 -15.18 -19.65
C VAL A 30 -8.35 -16.43 -20.34
N SER A 31 -7.46 -16.23 -21.33
CA SER A 31 -6.73 -17.32 -21.98
C SER A 31 -5.73 -17.99 -21.03
N LYS A 32 -5.28 -19.21 -21.35
CA LYS A 32 -4.29 -19.91 -20.52
C LYS A 32 -2.97 -19.15 -20.46
N GLU A 33 -2.58 -18.55 -21.57
CA GLU A 33 -1.38 -17.73 -21.73
C GLU A 33 -1.49 -16.48 -20.86
N CYS A 34 -2.62 -15.77 -20.96
CA CYS A 34 -2.88 -14.61 -20.11
C CYS A 34 -2.83 -14.98 -18.63
N ASN A 35 -3.44 -16.10 -18.24
CA ASN A 35 -3.43 -16.53 -16.84
C ASN A 35 -2.00 -16.77 -16.33
N ALA A 36 -1.15 -17.44 -17.12
CA ALA A 36 0.25 -17.65 -16.75
C ALA A 36 1.07 -16.35 -16.65
N THR A 37 0.73 -15.34 -17.46
CA THR A 37 1.33 -14.01 -17.36
C THR A 37 0.80 -13.23 -16.17
N LEU A 38 -0.50 -13.35 -15.86
CA LEU A 38 -1.10 -12.79 -14.67
C LEU A 38 -0.53 -13.40 -13.39
N ASP A 39 -0.25 -14.71 -13.36
CA ASP A 39 0.41 -15.36 -12.21
C ASP A 39 1.75 -14.69 -11.88
N LYS A 40 2.57 -14.38 -12.90
CA LYS A 40 3.83 -13.64 -12.72
C LYS A 40 3.62 -12.20 -12.28
N TYR A 41 2.56 -11.56 -12.79
CA TYR A 41 2.17 -10.23 -12.34
C TYR A 41 1.74 -10.24 -10.86
N PHE A 42 1.01 -11.26 -10.41
CA PHE A 42 0.56 -11.40 -9.02
C PHE A 42 1.69 -11.78 -8.05
N ASP A 43 2.82 -12.31 -8.51
CA ASP A 43 3.99 -12.50 -7.65
C ASP A 43 4.50 -11.19 -7.02
N VAL A 44 4.28 -10.06 -7.69
CA VAL A 44 4.58 -8.71 -7.16
C VAL A 44 3.80 -8.41 -5.88
N TYR A 45 2.56 -8.91 -5.77
CA TYR A 45 1.69 -8.64 -4.62
C TYR A 45 2.22 -9.28 -3.33
N LYS A 46 3.13 -10.25 -3.46
CA LYS A 46 3.81 -10.89 -2.33
C LYS A 46 4.95 -10.04 -1.76
N ILE A 47 5.37 -9.02 -2.51
CA ILE A 47 6.54 -8.18 -2.19
C ILE A 47 6.07 -6.79 -1.74
N ILE A 48 5.10 -6.22 -2.44
CA ILE A 48 4.57 -4.89 -2.18
C ILE A 48 3.09 -4.92 -1.83
N ASP A 49 2.66 -3.94 -1.04
CA ASP A 49 1.26 -3.61 -0.86
C ASP A 49 0.73 -2.93 -2.14
N MET A 50 -0.10 -3.67 -2.85
CA MET A 50 -0.64 -3.27 -4.14
C MET A 50 -1.66 -2.13 -4.04
N TYR A 51 -2.28 -1.95 -2.87
CA TYR A 51 -3.22 -0.87 -2.61
C TYR A 51 -2.52 0.41 -2.13
N SER A 52 -1.28 0.31 -1.65
CA SER A 52 -0.47 1.46 -1.25
C SER A 52 1.03 1.27 -1.52
N LEU A 53 1.44 1.60 -2.76
CA LEU A 53 2.81 1.41 -3.25
C LEU A 53 3.89 2.13 -2.43
N TYR A 54 3.54 3.24 -1.78
CA TYR A 54 4.47 4.07 -1.01
C TYR A 54 4.31 3.92 0.51
N SER A 55 3.40 3.05 0.95
CA SER A 55 3.29 2.70 2.38
C SER A 55 4.35 1.66 2.75
N PRO A 56 4.89 1.71 3.98
CA PRO A 56 5.73 0.63 4.49
C PRO A 56 4.90 -0.64 4.73
N ASN A 57 5.47 -1.81 4.41
CA ASN A 57 4.88 -3.09 4.81
C ASN A 57 4.92 -3.23 6.33
N CYS A 58 3.90 -3.88 6.88
CA CYS A 58 3.79 -4.09 8.31
C CYS A 58 4.71 -5.23 8.74
N VAL A 59 5.64 -4.91 9.64
CA VAL A 59 6.54 -5.92 10.20
C VAL A 59 5.76 -6.71 11.25
N PRO A 60 5.61 -8.04 11.10
CA PRO A 60 4.95 -8.85 12.10
C PRO A 60 5.76 -8.77 13.39
N THR A 61 5.18 -8.16 14.43
CA THR A 61 5.80 -8.17 15.75
C THR A 61 5.74 -9.60 16.29
N PRO A 62 6.84 -10.18 16.81
CA PRO A 62 6.79 -11.51 17.42
C PRO A 62 5.73 -11.52 18.53
N LYS A 63 4.99 -12.63 18.63
CA LYS A 63 3.77 -12.85 19.45
C LYS A 63 3.85 -12.45 20.95
N ASN A 64 5.02 -12.07 21.44
CA ASN A 64 5.29 -11.63 22.81
C ASN A 64 5.51 -10.11 22.93
N SER A 65 5.39 -9.35 21.85
CA SER A 65 5.42 -7.88 21.90
C SER A 65 3.98 -7.39 22.00
N SER A 66 3.54 -7.05 23.20
CA SER A 66 2.31 -6.29 23.44
C SER A 66 2.48 -4.87 22.90
N ILE A 67 2.40 -4.71 21.58
CA ILE A 67 2.24 -3.40 20.97
C ILE A 67 0.78 -3.31 20.57
N SER A 68 0.02 -2.59 21.40
CA SER A 68 -1.32 -2.13 21.10
C SER A 68 -1.37 -1.59 19.67
N HIS A 69 -2.21 -2.18 18.83
CA HIS A 69 -2.65 -1.56 17.57
C HIS A 69 -3.52 -0.35 17.91
N SER A 70 -2.83 0.73 18.27
CA SER A 70 -3.29 2.10 18.17
C SER A 70 -2.13 2.87 17.57
N ILE A 71 -2.14 3.08 16.26
CA ILE A 71 -1.39 4.20 15.66
C ILE A 71 -2.18 5.50 15.93
N ALA A 72 -2.45 5.73 17.22
CA ALA A 72 -2.38 7.03 17.86
C ALA A 72 -1.28 6.93 18.94
N ARG A 73 -0.20 6.19 18.67
CA ARG A 73 1.03 6.37 19.41
C ARG A 73 1.52 7.74 19.01
N ASN A 74 1.45 8.66 19.97
CA ASN A 74 2.32 9.81 20.05
C ASN A 74 3.69 9.41 19.52
N HIS A 75 3.95 9.63 18.23
CA HIS A 75 5.26 10.03 17.82
C HIS A 75 5.47 11.33 18.56
N HIS A 76 6.01 11.24 19.79
CA HIS A 76 7.02 12.18 20.18
C HIS A 76 8.12 12.03 19.12
N LEU A 77 7.89 12.64 17.94
CA LEU A 77 8.93 13.27 17.17
C LEU A 77 9.84 13.86 18.23
N PRO A 78 11.13 13.46 18.31
CA PRO A 78 12.01 14.03 19.32
C PRO A 78 11.81 15.52 19.19
N ALA A 79 11.24 16.12 20.22
CA ALA A 79 10.94 17.53 20.22
C ALA A 79 12.32 18.16 20.10
N PHE A 80 12.69 18.55 18.87
CA PHE A 80 13.88 19.33 18.67
C PHE A 80 13.57 20.59 19.47
N ARG A 81 14.14 20.68 20.67
CA ARG A 81 14.05 21.82 21.58
C ARG A 81 14.85 22.99 21.00
N GLY A 82 14.75 23.21 19.69
CA GLY A 82 15.09 24.45 19.03
C GLY A 82 13.93 25.42 19.28
N LYS A 83 14.25 26.62 19.77
CA LYS A 83 13.32 27.67 20.18
C LYS A 83 12.53 28.31 19.01
N PHE A 84 12.23 27.58 17.93
CA PHE A 84 11.49 28.10 16.78
C PHE A 84 10.56 27.02 16.19
N CYS A 85 9.36 26.89 16.76
CA CYS A 85 8.21 26.34 16.06
C CYS A 85 7.22 27.47 15.81
N PRO A 86 6.95 27.88 14.56
CA PRO A 86 5.84 28.78 14.28
C PRO A 86 4.53 28.05 14.64
N ARG A 87 3.82 28.54 15.65
CA ARG A 87 2.46 28.08 15.96
C ARG A 87 1.51 28.56 14.87
N LEU A 88 1.42 27.81 13.78
CA LEU A 88 0.25 27.84 12.91
C LEU A 88 -0.71 26.74 13.37
N THR A 89 -1.27 26.91 14.57
CA THR A 89 -2.38 26.07 15.03
C THR A 89 -3.65 26.57 14.34
N SER A 90 -3.92 26.05 13.15
CA SER A 90 -5.24 26.17 12.53
C SER A 90 -6.24 25.42 13.41
N GLN A 91 -7.27 26.12 13.91
CA GLN A 91 -8.35 25.55 14.75
C GLN A 91 -9.35 24.71 13.95
N ASN A 92 -9.05 24.39 12.69
CA ASN A 92 -9.94 23.60 11.85
C ASN A 92 -9.86 22.13 12.29
N GLU A 93 -10.81 21.68 13.12
CA GLU A 93 -10.93 20.29 13.59
C GLU A 93 -10.98 19.25 12.45
N GLY A 94 -11.35 19.68 11.23
CA GLY A 94 -11.34 18.84 10.03
C GLY A 94 -9.96 18.27 9.66
N TRP A 95 -8.85 18.89 10.08
CA TRP A 95 -7.49 18.41 9.80
C TRP A 95 -7.06 17.26 10.72
N ARG A 96 -7.81 17.00 11.80
CA ARG A 96 -7.58 15.86 12.72
C ARG A 96 -8.41 14.63 12.40
N ARG A 97 -9.30 14.71 11.41
CA ARG A 97 -9.88 13.52 10.81
C ARG A 97 -8.83 12.99 9.84
N MET A 98 -8.05 11.99 10.26
CA MET A 98 -7.35 11.16 9.29
C MET A 98 -8.40 10.74 8.27
N ALA A 99 -8.16 11.04 6.99
CA ALA A 99 -8.95 10.44 5.93
C ALA A 99 -8.99 8.93 6.21
N ALA A 100 -10.15 8.30 6.04
CA ALA A 100 -10.28 6.84 6.12
C ALA A 100 -9.51 6.21 4.94
N GLY A 101 -8.19 6.34 4.96
CA GLY A 101 -7.26 5.81 4.00
C GLY A 101 -6.97 4.35 4.31
N TYR A 102 -6.58 3.61 3.29
CA TYR A 102 -6.09 2.26 3.43
C TYR A 102 -4.93 2.23 4.43
N ASP A 103 -5.09 1.50 5.53
CA ASP A 103 -4.05 1.27 6.53
C ASP A 103 -3.48 -0.12 6.31
N SER A 104 -2.27 -0.19 5.76
CA SER A 104 -1.57 -1.45 5.48
C SER A 104 -1.38 -2.32 6.74
N CYS A 105 -1.47 -1.74 7.95
CA CYS A 105 -1.34 -2.43 9.24
C CYS A 105 -2.66 -2.66 9.95
N ALA A 106 -3.79 -2.43 9.27
CA ALA A 106 -5.07 -2.82 9.78
C ALA A 106 -5.07 -4.34 10.01
N SER A 107 -5.45 -4.75 11.21
CA SER A 107 -5.43 -6.15 11.61
C SER A 107 -6.40 -7.00 10.76
N GLU A 108 -6.07 -8.27 10.55
CA GLU A 108 -6.81 -9.26 9.74
C GLU A 108 -8.36 -9.29 9.95
N TYR A 109 -8.89 -8.87 11.10
CA TYR A 109 -10.35 -8.79 11.31
C TYR A 109 -11.04 -7.68 10.50
N THR A 110 -10.31 -6.66 10.03
CA THR A 110 -10.88 -5.55 9.24
C THR A 110 -10.98 -5.88 7.76
N GLU A 111 -10.27 -6.90 7.28
CA GLU A 111 -10.25 -7.33 5.87
C GLU A 111 -11.29 -8.42 5.57
N LYS A 112 -12.08 -8.84 6.57
CA LYS A 112 -13.06 -9.92 6.43
C LYS A 112 -14.36 -9.44 5.76
N TYR A 113 -14.34 -9.34 4.43
CA TYR A 113 -15.53 -9.32 3.57
C TYR A 113 -15.31 -10.14 2.31
#